data_AF-A0A2V8D0R9-F1
#
_entry.id   AF-A0A2V8D0R9-F1
#
_cell.length_a   1.000
_cell.length_b   1.000
_cell.length_c   1.000
_cell.angle_alpha   90.00
_cell.angle_beta   90.00
_cell.angle_gamma   90.00
#
_symmetry.space_group_name_H-M   'P 1'
#
loop_
_entity.id
_entity.type
_entity.pdbx_description
1 polymer ?
#
loop_
_entity_poly.entity_id
_entity_poly.type
_entity_poly.pdbx_seq_one_letter_code
_entity_poly.pdbx_strand_id
1 'polypeptide(L)'
;MEVALVIVLFSASFTTCYLAMRTFRSAGIQPFFYQTNFEPAVMMACGRGFVTASTATIPSALLEFLRVSRNTFDCSLLPASLPRLPLTSPGNATWYYLYGTTAILWRLTGISWTALDILVSLSGGVFTVLLYGLFRLVSSWGVAAAVALLLTISPANLTHLLSVRDYSKAPFVLAAILILAVLVLRPLRFAPTLALTGMYGAVVGLGYGFRSDLAVMVLFGALVVLLFLPGSLRVHAARNGLAAAILLAGFLALAWPVLIGLKWGGCQFHVVLLGLT
;
A
#
# COMPACT_ATOMS: atom_id res chain seq x y z
N MET A 1 8.42 17.00 22.67
CA MET A 1 8.04 17.97 21.61
C MET A 1 7.85 17.29 20.25
N GLU A 2 8.80 16.51 19.74
CA GLU A 2 8.68 15.90 18.40
C GLU A 2 7.54 14.87 18.27
N VAL A 3 7.28 14.03 19.28
CA VAL A 3 6.15 13.07 19.24
C VAL A 3 4.80 13.79 19.17
N ALA A 4 4.62 14.85 19.96
CA ALA A 4 3.39 15.65 19.93
C ALA A 4 3.18 16.29 18.54
N LEU A 5 4.24 16.80 17.92
CA LEU A 5 4.18 17.34 16.57
C LEU A 5 3.78 16.28 15.54
N VAL A 6 4.35 15.07 15.61
CA VAL A 6 3.99 13.95 14.72
C VAL A 6 2.52 13.58 14.86
N ILE A 7 1.99 13.52 16.09
CA ILE A 7 0.56 13.28 16.35
C ILE A 7 -0.28 14.39 15.74
N VAL A 8 0.09 15.65 15.94
CA VAL A 8 -0.62 16.81 15.37
C VAL A 8 -0.63 16.75 13.84
N LEU A 9 0.52 16.50 13.21
CA LEU A 9 0.64 16.38 11.75
C LEU A 9 -0.24 15.25 11.21
N PHE A 10 -0.20 14.08 11.86
CA PHE A 10 -1.03 12.94 11.50
C PHE A 10 -2.52 13.28 11.61
N SER A 11 -2.96 13.78 12.76
CA SER A 11 -4.37 14.08 13.03
C SER A 11 -4.92 15.19 12.14
N ALA A 12 -4.15 16.26 11.92
CA ALA A 12 -4.54 17.34 11.02
C ALA A 12 -4.70 16.84 9.58
N SER A 13 -3.77 16.03 9.11
CA SER A 13 -3.77 15.50 7.74
C SER A 13 -4.85 14.46 7.52
N PHE A 14 -5.02 13.53 8.47
CA PHE A 14 -6.14 12.58 8.46
C PHE A 14 -7.47 13.32 8.36
N THR A 15 -7.69 14.32 9.21
CA THR A 15 -8.93 15.11 9.22
C THR A 15 -9.13 15.84 7.91
N THR A 16 -8.08 16.45 7.37
CA THR A 16 -8.14 17.19 6.11
C THR A 16 -8.46 16.27 4.93
N CYS A 17 -7.77 15.13 4.82
CA CYS A 17 -8.05 14.13 3.77
C CYS A 17 -9.48 13.59 3.87
N TYR A 18 -9.97 13.34 5.10
CA TYR A 18 -11.32 12.85 5.33
C TYR A 18 -12.39 13.88 4.92
N LEU A 19 -12.19 15.14 5.30
CA LEU A 19 -13.07 16.24 4.88
C LEU A 19 -13.01 16.48 3.36
N ALA A 20 -11.84 16.33 2.74
CA ALA A 20 -11.70 16.44 1.29
C ALA A 20 -12.50 15.33 0.57
N MET A 21 -12.38 14.08 1.01
CA MET A 21 -13.17 12.96 0.46
C MET A 21 -14.68 13.20 0.60
N ARG A 22 -15.13 13.69 1.76
CA ARG A 22 -16.53 14.06 1.97
C ARG A 22 -16.98 15.17 1.01
N THR A 23 -16.13 16.17 0.78
CA THR A 23 -16.40 17.28 -0.14
C THR A 23 -16.50 16.81 -1.59
N PHE A 24 -15.61 15.92 -2.02
CA PHE A 24 -15.67 15.32 -3.36
C PHE A 24 -16.97 14.55 -3.56
N ARG A 25 -17.38 13.73 -2.58
CA ARG A 25 -18.64 12.99 -2.65
C ARG A 25 -19.86 13.91 -2.67
N SER A 26 -19.89 14.98 -1.87
CA SER A 26 -21.00 15.94 -1.90
C SER A 26 -21.08 16.72 -3.21
N ALA A 27 -19.96 16.86 -3.93
CA ALA A 27 -19.91 17.40 -5.28
C ALA A 27 -20.32 16.38 -6.36
N GLY A 28 -20.75 15.16 -5.99
CA GLY A 28 -21.14 14.11 -6.93
C GLY A 28 -19.97 13.36 -7.56
N ILE A 29 -18.74 13.61 -7.12
CA ILE A 29 -17.56 12.90 -7.63
C ILE A 29 -17.55 11.50 -7.04
N GLN A 30 -17.65 10.51 -7.92
CA GLN A 30 -17.47 9.11 -7.54
C GLN A 30 -16.01 8.69 -7.75
N PRO A 31 -15.31 8.26 -6.69
CA PRO A 31 -14.01 7.60 -6.83
C PRO A 31 -14.06 6.50 -7.89
N PHE A 32 -12.98 6.30 -8.65
CA PHE A 32 -12.85 5.18 -9.59
C PHE A 32 -11.47 4.54 -9.45
N PHE A 33 -11.45 3.28 -9.02
CA PHE A 33 -10.22 2.54 -8.75
C PHE A 33 -10.40 1.03 -8.92
N TYR A 34 -11.18 0.63 -9.94
CA TYR A 34 -11.46 -0.77 -10.28
C TYR A 34 -12.30 -1.47 -9.21
N GLN A 35 -13.35 -0.79 -8.74
CA GLN A 35 -14.29 -1.32 -7.74
C GLN A 35 -14.89 -2.67 -8.13
N THR A 36 -15.05 -2.92 -9.43
CA THR A 36 -15.51 -4.21 -9.96
C THR A 36 -14.62 -5.39 -9.56
N ASN A 37 -13.36 -5.12 -9.22
CA ASN A 37 -12.39 -6.14 -8.83
C ASN A 37 -12.41 -6.43 -7.31
N PHE A 38 -13.11 -5.65 -6.49
CA PHE A 38 -13.12 -5.79 -5.03
C PHE A 38 -14.03 -6.91 -4.51
N GLU A 39 -14.55 -7.77 -5.37
CA GLU A 39 -15.27 -8.97 -4.98
C GLU A 39 -14.53 -9.79 -3.91
N PRO A 40 -13.20 -10.07 -4.02
CA PRO A 40 -12.50 -10.83 -2.99
C PRO A 40 -12.51 -10.14 -1.62
N ALA A 41 -12.52 -8.81 -1.58
CA ALA A 41 -12.62 -8.06 -0.33
C ALA A 41 -14.02 -8.24 0.31
N VAL A 42 -15.09 -8.26 -0.49
CA VAL A 42 -16.45 -8.54 -0.01
C VAL A 42 -16.52 -9.97 0.53
N MET A 43 -16.00 -10.94 -0.23
CA MET A 43 -15.98 -12.36 0.17
C MET A 43 -15.19 -12.58 1.46
N MET A 44 -14.03 -11.92 1.62
CA MET A 44 -13.27 -11.94 2.85
C MET A 44 -14.01 -11.26 4.01
N ALA A 45 -14.63 -10.11 3.79
CA ALA A 45 -15.40 -9.41 4.81
C ALA A 45 -16.54 -10.31 5.33
N CYS A 46 -17.25 -11.00 4.43
CA CYS A 46 -18.31 -11.96 4.74
C CYS A 46 -17.83 -13.34 5.20
N GLY A 47 -16.53 -13.53 5.47
CA GLY A 47 -16.01 -14.78 6.05
C GLY A 47 -15.85 -15.95 5.07
N ARG A 48 -15.93 -15.70 3.76
CA ARG A 48 -15.82 -16.75 2.71
C ARG A 48 -14.39 -16.98 2.23
N GLY A 49 -13.44 -16.16 2.66
CA GLY A 49 -12.02 -16.26 2.31
C GLY A 49 -11.65 -15.48 1.05
N PHE A 50 -10.41 -15.65 0.59
CA PHE A 50 -9.86 -14.98 -0.58
C PHE A 50 -10.25 -15.73 -1.87
N VAL A 51 -11.49 -15.51 -2.31
CA VAL A 51 -12.14 -16.25 -3.42
C VAL A 51 -13.06 -15.32 -4.22
N THR A 52 -13.50 -15.78 -5.38
CA THR A 52 -14.52 -15.12 -6.22
C THR A 52 -15.67 -16.08 -6.54
N ALA A 53 -16.82 -15.54 -6.94
CA ALA A 53 -17.93 -16.29 -7.50
C ALA A 53 -17.68 -16.61 -8.98
N SER A 54 -18.50 -17.51 -9.53
CA SER A 54 -18.57 -17.69 -10.98
C SER A 54 -19.28 -16.51 -11.62
N THR A 55 -18.80 -16.05 -12.78
CA THR A 55 -19.46 -15.00 -13.56
C THR A 55 -20.89 -15.38 -13.96
N ALA A 56 -21.19 -16.68 -14.08
CA ALA A 56 -22.52 -17.17 -14.40
C ALA A 56 -23.50 -17.15 -13.21
N THR A 57 -23.00 -17.12 -11.97
CA THR A 57 -23.84 -17.25 -10.75
C THR A 57 -23.66 -16.09 -9.78
N ILE A 58 -22.99 -15.03 -10.19
CA ILE A 58 -22.77 -13.86 -9.35
C ILE A 58 -24.12 -13.19 -9.01
N PRO A 59 -24.44 -12.98 -7.72
CA PRO A 59 -25.69 -12.34 -7.33
C PRO A 59 -25.79 -10.91 -7.87
N SER A 60 -26.96 -10.49 -8.35
CA SER A 60 -27.19 -9.14 -8.87
C SER A 60 -26.87 -8.05 -7.85
N ALA A 61 -27.23 -8.26 -6.57
CA ALA A 61 -26.92 -7.34 -5.49
C ALA A 61 -25.41 -7.11 -5.31
N LEU A 62 -24.59 -8.14 -5.53
CA LEU A 62 -23.14 -8.04 -5.47
C LEU A 62 -22.61 -7.27 -6.70
N LEU A 63 -23.12 -7.56 -7.89
CA LEU A 63 -22.78 -6.81 -9.11
C LEU A 63 -23.09 -5.33 -9.00
N GLU A 64 -24.27 -4.97 -8.50
CA GLU A 64 -24.68 -3.57 -8.29
C GLU A 64 -23.77 -2.85 -7.30
N PHE A 65 -23.37 -3.54 -6.22
CA PHE A 65 -22.39 -2.99 -5.28
C PHE A 65 -21.03 -2.77 -5.94
N LEU A 66 -20.50 -3.78 -6.64
CA LEU A 66 -19.21 -3.74 -7.33
C LEU A 66 -19.16 -2.69 -8.46
N ARG A 67 -20.30 -2.40 -9.09
CA ARG A 67 -20.47 -1.33 -10.09
C ARG A 67 -20.80 0.03 -9.49
N VAL A 68 -20.71 0.16 -8.16
CA VAL A 68 -20.95 1.41 -7.42
C VAL A 68 -22.39 1.95 -7.62
N SER A 69 -23.32 1.10 -8.04
CA SER A 69 -24.76 1.44 -8.14
C SER A 69 -25.43 1.49 -6.77
N ARG A 70 -24.81 0.88 -5.75
CA ARG A 70 -25.17 1.00 -4.33
C ARG A 70 -23.93 1.21 -3.48
N ASN A 71 -24.06 2.00 -2.41
CA ASN A 71 -22.94 2.32 -1.52
C ASN A 71 -22.65 1.23 -0.48
N THR A 72 -23.65 0.43 -0.11
CA THR A 72 -23.56 -0.56 0.96
C THR A 72 -23.91 -1.96 0.47
N PHE A 73 -23.42 -2.98 1.18
CA PHE A 73 -23.71 -4.37 0.88
C PHE A 73 -23.94 -5.17 2.17
N ASP A 74 -24.87 -6.12 2.14
CA ASP A 74 -25.13 -7.04 3.23
C ASP A 74 -24.70 -8.46 2.83
N CYS A 75 -23.90 -9.10 3.69
CA CYS A 75 -23.43 -10.46 3.52
C CYS A 75 -24.57 -11.49 3.47
N SER A 76 -25.75 -11.19 4.05
CA SER A 76 -26.94 -12.05 3.97
C SER A 76 -27.43 -12.27 2.53
N LEU A 77 -27.12 -11.33 1.63
CA LEU A 77 -27.47 -11.40 0.21
C LEU A 77 -26.61 -12.38 -0.59
N LEU A 78 -25.59 -12.98 0.03
CA LEU A 78 -24.78 -14.03 -0.58
C LEU A 78 -25.39 -15.40 -0.30
N PRO A 79 -25.87 -16.15 -1.31
CA PRO A 79 -26.39 -17.50 -1.12
C PRO A 79 -25.35 -18.41 -0.46
N ALA A 80 -25.78 -19.28 0.47
CA ALA A 80 -24.89 -20.26 1.10
C ALA A 80 -24.25 -21.21 0.07
N SER A 81 -24.98 -21.53 -1.00
CA SER A 81 -24.57 -22.38 -2.12
C SER A 81 -23.67 -21.68 -3.15
N LEU A 82 -23.36 -20.38 -2.98
CA LEU A 82 -22.54 -19.64 -3.95
C LEU A 82 -21.15 -20.32 -4.08
N PRO A 83 -20.75 -20.75 -5.29
CA PRO A 83 -19.46 -21.38 -5.50
C PRO A 83 -18.30 -20.48 -5.09
N ARG A 84 -17.27 -21.08 -4.49
CA ARG A 84 -16.03 -20.40 -4.10
C ARG A 84 -14.94 -20.82 -5.05
N LEU A 85 -14.64 -19.97 -6.02
CA LEU A 85 -13.62 -20.23 -7.01
C LEU A 85 -12.31 -19.55 -6.62
N PRO A 86 -11.15 -20.16 -6.91
CA PRO A 86 -9.88 -19.46 -6.81
C PRO A 86 -9.90 -18.24 -7.74
N LEU A 87 -9.12 -17.21 -7.42
CA LEU A 87 -9.04 -16.03 -8.28
C LEU A 87 -8.45 -16.43 -9.63
N THR A 88 -9.28 -16.38 -10.66
CA THR A 88 -8.87 -16.66 -12.05
C THR A 88 -8.29 -15.42 -12.73
N SER A 89 -8.48 -14.23 -12.15
CA SER A 89 -7.87 -12.98 -12.63
C SER A 89 -6.51 -12.73 -11.97
N PRO A 90 -5.42 -12.79 -12.73
CA PRO A 90 -4.06 -12.65 -12.20
C PRO A 90 -3.75 -11.35 -11.47
N GLY A 91 -4.33 -10.25 -11.95
CA GLY A 91 -4.10 -8.92 -11.37
C GLY A 91 -4.73 -8.79 -9.98
N ASN A 92 -5.76 -9.57 -9.67
CA ASN A 92 -6.44 -9.52 -8.38
C ASN A 92 -5.72 -10.37 -7.33
N ALA A 93 -5.05 -11.44 -7.73
CA ALA A 93 -4.28 -12.27 -6.79
C ALA A 93 -3.16 -11.47 -6.11
N THR A 94 -2.59 -10.47 -6.80
CA THR A 94 -1.51 -9.64 -6.24
C THR A 94 -1.98 -8.57 -5.27
N TRP A 95 -3.28 -8.23 -5.23
CA TRP A 95 -3.85 -7.22 -4.33
C TRP A 95 -4.33 -7.82 -3.00
N TYR A 96 -3.73 -8.94 -2.57
CA TYR A 96 -4.13 -9.69 -1.39
C TYR A 96 -4.21 -8.83 -0.12
N TYR A 97 -3.21 -7.98 0.14
CA TYR A 97 -3.21 -7.11 1.32
C TYR A 97 -4.15 -5.92 1.18
N LEU A 98 -4.29 -5.35 -0.03
CA LEU A 98 -5.29 -4.31 -0.28
C LEU A 98 -6.71 -4.82 0.03
N TYR A 99 -7.05 -5.99 -0.50
CA TYR A 99 -8.36 -6.60 -0.26
C TYR A 99 -8.52 -7.04 1.20
N GLY A 100 -7.47 -7.59 1.83
CA GLY A 100 -7.49 -8.00 3.23
C GLY A 100 -7.72 -6.81 4.16
N THR A 101 -7.00 -5.71 3.97
CA THR A 101 -7.18 -4.48 4.75
C THR A 101 -8.56 -3.86 4.51
N THR A 102 -9.05 -3.86 3.27
CA THR A 102 -10.43 -3.43 2.95
C THR A 102 -11.46 -4.30 3.68
N ALA A 103 -11.29 -5.62 3.67
CA ALA A 103 -12.17 -6.56 4.34
C ALA A 103 -12.17 -6.38 5.87
N ILE A 104 -11.01 -6.14 6.48
CA ILE A 104 -10.89 -5.83 7.91
C ILE A 104 -11.69 -4.56 8.23
N LEU A 105 -11.48 -3.48 7.46
CA LEU A 105 -12.22 -2.23 7.66
C LEU A 105 -13.73 -2.46 7.56
N TRP A 106 -14.18 -3.19 6.53
CA TRP A 106 -15.60 -3.48 6.33
C TRP A 106 -16.19 -4.39 7.40
N ARG A 107 -15.42 -5.29 8.01
CA ARG A 107 -15.89 -6.04 9.18
C ARG A 107 -16.10 -5.15 10.40
N LEU A 108 -15.29 -4.10 10.55
CA LEU A 108 -15.37 -3.17 11.69
C LEU A 108 -16.44 -2.10 11.51
N THR A 109 -16.72 -1.69 10.26
CA THR A 109 -17.57 -0.52 9.96
C THR A 109 -18.84 -0.85 9.15
N GLY A 110 -18.97 -2.08 8.66
CA GLY A 110 -19.94 -2.46 7.64
C GLY A 110 -19.37 -2.32 6.22
N ILE A 111 -19.86 -3.14 5.28
CA ILE A 111 -19.41 -3.09 3.87
C ILE A 111 -20.00 -1.84 3.21
N SER A 112 -19.14 -0.83 3.00
CA SER A 112 -19.51 0.41 2.35
C SER A 112 -18.35 1.02 1.55
N TRP A 113 -18.63 1.58 0.37
CA TRP A 113 -17.65 2.35 -0.39
C TRP A 113 -17.23 3.63 0.32
N THR A 114 -18.11 4.22 1.12
CA THR A 114 -17.81 5.43 1.89
C THR A 114 -16.89 5.13 3.09
N ALA A 115 -16.96 3.92 3.66
CA ALA A 115 -16.06 3.53 4.74
C ALA A 115 -14.58 3.53 4.31
N LEU A 116 -14.29 3.29 3.03
CA LEU A 116 -12.92 3.35 2.50
C LEU A 116 -12.29 4.74 2.58
N ASP A 117 -13.08 5.80 2.76
CA ASP A 117 -12.56 7.14 2.99
C ASP A 117 -11.70 7.19 4.27
N ILE A 118 -12.00 6.34 5.26
CA ILE A 118 -11.17 6.18 6.46
C ILE A 118 -9.79 5.64 6.08
N LEU A 119 -9.73 4.59 5.27
CA LEU A 119 -8.47 3.95 4.89
C LEU A 119 -7.56 4.88 4.08
N VAL A 120 -8.13 5.62 3.13
CA VAL A 120 -7.36 6.58 2.34
C VAL A 120 -6.90 7.77 3.18
N SER A 121 -7.73 8.21 4.14
CA SER A 121 -7.36 9.29 5.06
C SER A 121 -6.28 8.88 6.05
N LEU A 122 -6.30 7.63 6.54
CA LEU A 122 -5.21 7.05 7.33
C LEU A 122 -3.91 7.05 6.53
N SER A 123 -3.99 6.66 5.25
CA SER A 123 -2.85 6.70 4.35
C SER A 123 -2.32 8.13 4.17
N GLY A 124 -3.19 9.15 4.08
CA GLY A 124 -2.81 10.56 4.03
C GLY A 124 -2.11 11.06 5.30
N GLY A 125 -2.59 10.63 6.48
CA GLY A 125 -1.94 10.89 7.75
C GLY A 125 -0.53 10.29 7.81
N VAL A 126 -0.39 9.00 7.48
CA VAL A 126 0.93 8.32 7.45
C VAL A 126 1.86 8.95 6.40
N PHE A 127 1.33 9.27 5.22
CA PHE A 127 2.06 9.96 4.15
C PHE A 127 2.70 11.25 4.66
N THR A 128 1.95 12.08 5.39
CA THR A 128 2.45 13.33 5.97
C THR A 128 3.57 13.10 6.96
N VAL A 129 3.41 12.14 7.86
CA VAL A 129 4.42 11.81 8.88
C VAL A 129 5.71 11.33 8.23
N LEU A 130 5.61 10.52 7.17
CA LEU A 130 6.78 10.03 6.44
C LEU A 130 7.48 11.14 5.64
N LEU A 131 6.72 12.03 5.00
CA LEU A 131 7.28 13.24 4.37
C LEU A 131 8.00 14.11 5.39
N TYR A 132 7.37 14.35 6.54
CA TYR A 132 8.00 15.09 7.63
C TYR A 132 9.32 14.43 8.04
N GLY A 133 9.33 13.12 8.25
CA GLY A 133 10.55 12.35 8.57
C GLY A 133 11.64 12.52 7.52
N LEU A 134 11.29 12.49 6.23
CA LEU A 134 12.22 12.65 5.12
C LEU A 134 12.82 14.06 5.07
N PHE A 135 12.00 15.10 5.13
CA PHE A 135 12.49 16.48 5.13
C PHE A 135 13.28 16.82 6.39
N ARG A 136 12.92 16.22 7.53
CA ARG A 136 13.60 16.40 8.81
C ARG A 136 15.06 15.91 8.78
N LEU A 137 15.42 15.01 7.85
CA LEU A 137 16.80 14.56 7.67
C LEU A 137 17.75 15.69 7.25
N VAL A 138 17.24 16.72 6.56
CA VAL A 138 18.05 17.79 5.95
C VAL A 138 17.62 19.20 6.37
N SER A 139 16.48 19.36 7.04
CA SER A 139 15.92 20.66 7.42
C SER A 139 15.46 20.72 8.89
N SER A 140 15.15 21.93 9.36
CA SER A 140 14.60 22.16 10.69
C SER A 140 13.17 21.62 10.80
N TRP A 141 12.72 21.35 12.03
CA TRP A 141 11.39 20.77 12.27
C TRP A 141 10.25 21.61 11.71
N GLY A 142 10.34 22.94 11.77
CA GLY A 142 9.29 23.85 11.29
C GLY A 142 9.17 23.83 9.77
N VAL A 143 10.29 23.89 9.04
CA VAL A 143 10.30 23.82 7.58
C VAL A 143 9.83 22.45 7.11
N ALA A 144 10.32 21.37 7.72
CA ALA A 144 9.90 20.01 7.40
C ALA A 144 8.38 19.82 7.60
N ALA A 145 7.83 20.32 8.72
CA ALA A 145 6.40 20.21 9.00
C ALA A 145 5.56 21.03 8.01
N ALA A 146 5.97 22.26 7.72
CA ALA A 146 5.28 23.12 6.76
C ALA A 146 5.24 22.50 5.36
N VAL A 147 6.38 22.03 4.85
CA VAL A 147 6.45 21.42 3.51
C VAL A 147 5.66 20.11 3.45
N ALA A 148 5.76 19.25 4.48
CA ALA A 148 4.98 18.01 4.53
C ALA A 148 3.47 18.27 4.50
N LEU A 149 2.99 19.26 5.26
CA LEU A 149 1.59 19.68 5.24
C LEU A 149 1.19 20.25 3.88
N LEU A 150 1.96 21.18 3.32
CA LEU A 150 1.69 21.81 2.03
C LEU A 150 1.56 20.77 0.90
N LEU A 151 2.44 19.77 0.86
CA LEU A 151 2.36 18.70 -0.12
C LEU A 151 1.14 17.81 0.09
N THR A 152 0.78 17.53 1.33
CA THR A 152 -0.38 16.69 1.67
C THR A 152 -1.71 17.37 1.31
N ILE A 153 -1.84 18.65 1.60
CA ILE A 153 -3.07 19.42 1.30
C ILE A 153 -3.11 19.93 -0.15
N SER A 154 -2.04 19.69 -0.92
CA SER A 154 -2.00 20.13 -2.31
C SER A 154 -3.15 19.51 -3.12
N PRO A 155 -3.78 20.26 -4.04
CA PRO A 155 -4.85 19.71 -4.88
C PRO A 155 -4.43 18.45 -5.63
N ALA A 156 -3.15 18.38 -6.05
CA ALA A 156 -2.57 17.21 -6.69
C ALA A 156 -2.62 15.97 -5.79
N ASN A 157 -2.20 16.07 -4.52
CA ASN A 157 -2.28 14.95 -3.60
C ASN A 157 -3.74 14.58 -3.26
N LEU A 158 -4.60 15.59 -3.04
CA LEU A 158 -5.99 15.35 -2.66
C LEU A 158 -6.79 14.64 -3.76
N THR A 159 -6.55 14.94 -5.05
CA THR A 159 -7.22 14.21 -6.14
C THR A 159 -6.78 12.75 -6.25
N HIS A 160 -5.54 12.44 -5.84
CA HIS A 160 -5.09 11.04 -5.77
C HIS A 160 -5.82 10.21 -4.71
N LEU A 161 -6.42 10.83 -3.69
CA LEU A 161 -7.24 10.14 -2.69
C LEU A 161 -8.46 9.46 -3.32
N LEU A 162 -8.92 9.93 -4.48
CA LEU A 162 -10.02 9.32 -5.23
C LEU A 162 -9.67 7.94 -5.80
N SER A 163 -8.40 7.57 -5.82
CA SER A 163 -7.98 6.22 -6.16
C SER A 163 -7.35 5.52 -4.96
N VAL A 164 -8.17 4.89 -4.13
CA VAL A 164 -7.72 4.15 -2.93
C VAL A 164 -6.62 3.16 -3.31
N ARG A 165 -6.87 2.37 -4.36
CA ARG A 165 -5.90 1.38 -4.87
C ARG A 165 -4.56 2.01 -5.21
N ASP A 166 -4.54 3.12 -5.93
CA ASP A 166 -3.30 3.75 -6.39
C ASP A 166 -2.62 4.56 -5.29
N TYR A 167 -3.39 5.14 -4.36
CA TYR A 167 -2.88 5.92 -3.25
C TYR A 167 -2.26 5.07 -2.14
N SER A 168 -2.79 3.86 -1.92
CA SER A 168 -2.32 2.97 -0.83
C SER A 168 -0.84 2.59 -0.92
N LYS A 169 -0.16 2.74 -2.07
CA LYS A 169 1.31 2.54 -2.12
C LYS A 169 2.12 3.68 -1.52
N ALA A 170 1.58 4.90 -1.47
CA ALA A 170 2.36 6.08 -1.14
C ALA A 170 3.07 5.98 0.23
N PRO A 171 2.41 5.49 1.30
CA PRO A 171 3.09 5.27 2.57
C PRO A 171 4.27 4.29 2.49
N PHE A 172 4.13 3.19 1.75
CA PHE A 172 5.19 2.19 1.62
C PHE A 172 6.38 2.72 0.83
N VAL A 173 6.12 3.45 -0.26
CA VAL A 173 7.19 4.09 -1.07
C VAL A 173 7.93 5.13 -0.24
N LEU A 174 7.23 6.00 0.48
CA LEU A 174 7.87 7.00 1.33
C LEU A 174 8.64 6.40 2.50
N ALA A 175 8.10 5.36 3.15
CA ALA A 175 8.81 4.65 4.21
C ALA A 175 10.08 3.97 3.68
N ALA A 176 10.01 3.34 2.51
CA ALA A 176 11.16 2.75 1.82
C ALA A 176 12.23 3.82 1.53
N ILE A 177 11.86 4.95 0.92
CA ILE A 177 12.77 6.05 0.62
C ILE A 177 13.37 6.64 1.90
N LEU A 178 12.57 6.85 2.94
CA LEU A 178 13.03 7.35 4.24
C LEU A 178 14.08 6.42 4.86
N ILE A 179 13.83 5.11 4.86
CA ILE A 179 14.78 4.12 5.38
C ILE A 179 16.10 4.17 4.59
N LEU A 180 16.04 4.21 3.26
CA LEU A 180 17.25 4.32 2.43
C LEU A 180 17.99 5.63 2.68
N ALA A 181 17.28 6.75 2.78
CA ALA A 181 17.87 8.04 3.08
C ALA A 181 18.58 8.03 4.44
N VAL A 182 17.99 7.42 5.47
CA VAL A 182 18.64 7.24 6.78
C VAL A 182 19.90 6.37 6.66
N LEU A 183 19.81 5.24 5.94
CA LEU A 183 20.94 4.31 5.72
C LEU A 183 22.12 4.96 5.00
N VAL A 184 21.86 5.86 4.04
CA VAL A 184 22.88 6.55 3.25
C VAL A 184 23.44 7.76 3.99
N LEU A 185 22.57 8.58 4.61
CA LEU A 185 22.98 9.85 5.20
C LEU A 185 23.57 9.72 6.60
N ARG A 186 23.35 8.59 7.29
CA ARG A 186 23.82 8.39 8.66
C ARG A 186 24.81 7.23 8.73
N PRO A 187 26.01 7.42 9.30
CA PRO A 187 26.94 6.32 9.55
C PRO A 187 26.42 5.47 10.70
N LEU A 188 25.64 4.43 10.36
CA LEU A 188 25.07 3.51 11.33
C LEU A 188 26.02 2.36 11.66
N ARG A 189 25.89 1.85 12.88
CA ARG A 189 26.57 0.62 13.31
C ARG A 189 26.01 -0.60 12.56
N PHE A 190 26.74 -1.70 12.61
CA PHE A 190 26.40 -2.95 11.92
C PHE A 190 24.96 -3.42 12.17
N ALA A 191 24.56 -3.62 13.43
CA ALA A 191 23.23 -4.17 13.75
C ALA A 191 22.06 -3.24 13.33
N PRO A 192 22.08 -1.92 13.62
CA PRO A 192 21.06 -1.00 13.11
C PRO A 192 20.95 -0.97 11.58
N THR A 193 22.09 -1.06 10.86
CA THR A 193 22.09 -1.15 9.40
C THR A 193 21.32 -2.39 8.93
N LEU A 194 21.63 -3.57 9.48
CA LEU A 194 20.92 -4.81 9.11
C LEU A 194 19.44 -4.78 9.49
N ALA A 195 19.10 -4.22 10.65
CA ALA A 195 17.72 -4.09 11.10
C ALA A 195 16.90 -3.17 10.18
N LEU A 196 17.45 -2.01 9.80
CA LEU A 196 16.79 -1.09 8.87
C LEU A 196 16.67 -1.68 7.46
N THR A 197 17.67 -2.41 6.97
CA THR A 197 17.59 -3.06 5.66
C THR A 197 16.56 -4.20 5.65
N GLY A 198 16.43 -4.94 6.75
CA GLY A 198 15.36 -5.92 6.94
C GLY A 198 13.97 -5.26 7.01
N MET A 199 13.86 -4.14 7.73
CA MET A 199 12.64 -3.34 7.79
C MET A 199 12.26 -2.78 6.42
N TYR A 200 13.23 -2.33 5.63
CA TYR A 200 13.01 -1.91 4.24
C TYR A 200 12.39 -3.04 3.42
N GLY A 201 13.01 -4.23 3.46
CA GLY A 201 12.50 -5.41 2.76
C GLY A 201 11.07 -5.74 3.18
N ALA A 202 10.79 -5.73 4.48
CA ALA A 202 9.46 -5.98 5.03
C ALA A 202 8.42 -4.94 4.55
N VAL A 203 8.75 -3.65 4.60
CA VAL A 203 7.87 -2.56 4.14
C VAL A 203 7.53 -2.72 2.65
N VAL A 204 8.53 -3.02 1.82
CA VAL A 204 8.33 -3.24 0.38
C VAL A 204 7.54 -4.52 0.12
N GLY A 205 7.77 -5.59 0.89
CA GLY A 205 7.05 -6.86 0.78
C GLY A 205 5.57 -6.73 1.14
N LEU A 206 5.24 -6.00 2.21
CA LEU A 206 3.86 -5.65 2.54
C LEU A 206 3.25 -4.75 1.47
N GLY A 207 3.97 -3.72 1.02
CA GLY A 207 3.51 -2.82 -0.02
C GLY A 207 3.24 -3.51 -1.36
N TYR A 208 3.99 -4.58 -1.68
CA TYR A 208 3.80 -5.39 -2.88
C TYR A 208 2.40 -6.02 -2.96
N GLY A 209 1.84 -6.44 -1.82
CA GLY A 209 0.48 -6.99 -1.76
C GLY A 209 -0.64 -5.94 -1.81
N PHE A 210 -0.30 -4.65 -1.76
CA PHE A 210 -1.21 -3.58 -2.15
C PHE A 210 -1.09 -3.28 -3.63
N ARG A 211 0.15 -3.21 -4.12
CA ARG A 211 0.48 -2.84 -5.49
C ARG A 211 1.77 -3.51 -5.94
N SER A 212 1.69 -4.26 -7.04
CA SER A 212 2.83 -5.03 -7.55
C SER A 212 3.97 -4.17 -8.11
N ASP A 213 3.73 -2.91 -8.49
CA ASP A 213 4.79 -2.00 -8.95
C ASP A 213 5.84 -1.71 -7.87
N LEU A 214 5.57 -2.00 -6.60
CA LEU A 214 6.56 -1.87 -5.52
C LEU A 214 7.71 -2.87 -5.62
N ALA A 215 7.60 -3.90 -6.45
CA ALA A 215 8.73 -4.79 -6.74
C ALA A 215 9.96 -4.03 -7.26
N VAL A 216 9.79 -2.91 -7.97
CA VAL A 216 10.91 -2.08 -8.45
C VAL A 216 11.77 -1.55 -7.29
N MET A 217 11.16 -1.33 -6.12
CA MET A 217 11.85 -0.84 -4.94
C MET A 217 12.79 -1.90 -4.36
N VAL A 218 12.57 -3.19 -4.63
CA VAL A 218 13.50 -4.24 -4.19
C VAL A 218 14.84 -4.08 -4.89
N LEU A 219 14.82 -3.95 -6.23
CA LEU A 219 16.04 -3.75 -7.01
C LEU A 219 16.73 -2.44 -6.64
N PHE A 220 15.95 -1.34 -6.56
CA PHE A 220 16.48 -0.04 -6.17
C PHE A 220 17.15 -0.08 -4.78
N GLY A 221 16.48 -0.66 -3.78
CA GLY A 221 17.00 -0.79 -2.43
C GLY A 221 18.25 -1.67 -2.36
N ALA A 222 18.28 -2.78 -3.09
CA ALA A 222 19.45 -3.66 -3.17
C ALA A 222 20.67 -2.92 -3.76
N LEU A 223 20.49 -2.14 -4.83
CA LEU A 223 21.55 -1.33 -5.42
C LEU A 223 22.07 -0.28 -4.42
N VAL A 224 21.18 0.42 -3.72
CA VAL A 224 21.55 1.41 -2.70
C VAL A 224 22.36 0.76 -1.57
N VAL A 225 21.88 -0.38 -1.05
CA VAL A 225 22.54 -1.10 0.05
C VAL A 225 23.91 -1.65 -0.34
N LEU A 226 24.06 -2.11 -1.59
CA LEU A 226 25.32 -2.65 -2.08
C LEU A 226 26.37 -1.55 -2.31
N LEU A 227 25.96 -0.42 -2.89
CA LEU A 227 26.88 0.56 -3.46
C LEU A 227 27.03 1.86 -2.67
N PHE A 228 26.00 2.28 -1.93
CA PHE A 228 25.90 3.65 -1.40
C PHE A 228 25.88 3.73 0.13
N LEU A 229 26.02 2.61 0.85
CA LEU A 229 26.17 2.66 2.31
C LEU A 229 27.51 3.29 2.71
N PRO A 230 27.56 4.09 3.80
CA PRO A 230 28.78 4.72 4.27
C PRO A 230 29.93 3.73 4.52
N GLY A 231 31.14 4.12 4.09
CA GLY A 231 32.38 3.37 4.25
C GLY A 231 33.00 2.89 2.94
N SER A 232 34.21 2.33 3.00
CA SER A 232 34.86 1.72 1.82
C SER A 232 34.13 0.45 1.38
N LEU A 233 33.80 0.35 0.08
CA LEU A 233 33.13 -0.82 -0.51
C LEU A 233 33.90 -2.12 -0.30
N ARG A 234 35.23 -2.08 -0.40
CA ARG A 234 36.07 -3.31 -0.27
C ARG A 234 36.07 -3.84 1.16
N VAL A 235 36.08 -2.94 2.14
CA VAL A 235 36.13 -3.31 3.56
C VAL A 235 34.77 -3.79 4.06
N HIS A 236 33.67 -3.24 3.50
CA HIS A 236 32.31 -3.52 3.96
C HIS A 236 31.51 -4.43 3.00
N ALA A 237 32.15 -5.05 2.01
CA ALA A 237 31.48 -5.89 1.01
C ALA A 237 30.64 -7.01 1.67
N ALA A 238 31.18 -7.68 2.69
CA ALA A 238 30.47 -8.73 3.42
C ALA A 238 29.23 -8.19 4.16
N ARG A 239 29.35 -7.03 4.81
CA ARG A 239 28.22 -6.35 5.47
C ARG A 239 27.14 -5.98 4.45
N ASN A 240 27.52 -5.35 3.35
CA ASN A 240 26.59 -4.88 2.33
C ASN A 240 25.90 -6.07 1.63
N GLY A 241 26.64 -7.15 1.36
CA GLY A 241 26.09 -8.40 0.85
C GLY A 241 25.08 -9.05 1.81
N LEU A 242 25.41 -9.12 3.10
CA LEU A 242 24.49 -9.61 4.13
C LEU A 242 23.25 -8.73 4.26
N ALA A 243 23.41 -7.40 4.21
CA ALA A 243 22.31 -6.44 4.26
C ALA A 243 21.36 -6.62 3.06
N ALA A 244 21.89 -6.83 1.86
CA ALA A 244 21.10 -7.12 0.67
C ALA A 244 20.35 -8.47 0.80
N ALA A 245 21.00 -9.51 1.34
CA ALA A 245 20.35 -10.79 1.61
C ALA A 245 19.22 -10.66 2.64
N ILE A 246 19.42 -9.90 3.72
CA ILE A 246 18.39 -9.63 4.74
C ILE A 246 17.22 -8.83 4.16
N LEU A 247 17.50 -7.84 3.30
CA LEU A 247 16.47 -7.10 2.57
C LEU A 247 15.61 -8.05 1.72
N LEU A 248 16.26 -8.91 0.92
CA LEU A 248 15.56 -9.89 0.09
C LEU A 248 14.76 -10.88 0.95
N ALA A 249 15.31 -11.35 2.06
CA ALA A 249 14.61 -12.24 2.98
C ALA A 249 13.37 -11.56 3.59
N GLY A 250 13.48 -10.30 4.03
CA GLY A 250 12.36 -9.52 4.56
C GLY A 250 11.27 -9.28 3.51
N PHE A 251 11.66 -8.97 2.27
CA PHE A 251 10.74 -8.84 1.16
C PHE A 251 10.02 -10.16 0.88
N LEU A 252 10.75 -11.26 0.68
CA LEU A 252 10.18 -12.55 0.34
C LEU A 252 9.27 -13.07 1.46
N ALA A 253 9.65 -12.90 2.73
CA ALA A 253 8.85 -13.34 3.87
C ALA A 253 7.44 -12.72 3.88
N LEU A 254 7.32 -11.42 3.56
CA LEU A 254 6.03 -10.72 3.55
C LEU A 254 5.37 -10.69 2.17
N ALA A 255 6.11 -10.81 1.08
CA ALA A 255 5.50 -10.96 -0.25
C ALA A 255 5.01 -12.39 -0.51
N TRP A 256 5.45 -13.39 0.27
CA TRP A 256 5.18 -14.81 0.03
C TRP A 256 3.71 -15.16 -0.25
N PRO A 257 2.72 -14.71 0.55
CA PRO A 257 1.31 -15.06 0.28
C PRO A 257 0.83 -14.53 -1.08
N VAL A 258 1.34 -13.37 -1.48
CA VAL A 258 1.02 -12.70 -2.75
C VAL A 258 1.68 -13.44 -3.92
N LEU A 259 2.94 -13.85 -3.74
CA LEU A 259 3.74 -14.54 -4.76
C LEU A 259 3.19 -15.95 -5.06
N ILE A 260 2.66 -16.67 -4.07
CA ILE A 260 1.97 -17.94 -4.33
C ILE A 260 0.75 -17.72 -5.23
N GLY A 261 0.05 -16.59 -5.07
CA GLY A 261 -1.08 -16.21 -5.90
C GLY A 261 -0.74 -16.03 -7.38
N LEU A 262 0.53 -15.78 -7.73
CA LEU A 262 0.98 -15.65 -9.12
C LEU A 262 1.09 -16.98 -9.87
N LYS A 263 1.09 -18.13 -9.16
CA LYS A 263 1.12 -19.47 -9.80
C LYS A 263 -0.07 -19.71 -10.73
N TRP A 264 -1.13 -18.93 -10.59
CA TRP A 264 -2.38 -19.05 -11.35
C TRP A 264 -2.37 -18.25 -12.68
N GLY A 265 -1.18 -17.80 -13.13
CA GLY A 265 -0.96 -17.06 -14.38
C GLY A 265 -1.05 -15.54 -14.17
N GLY A 266 -0.47 -14.73 -15.08
CA GLY A 266 -0.61 -13.27 -15.05
C GLY A 266 0.06 -12.41 -16.11
N CYS A 267 -0.57 -11.26 -16.40
CA CYS A 267 -0.06 -10.25 -17.34
C CYS A 267 1.20 -9.51 -16.85
N GLN A 268 1.64 -9.71 -15.60
CA GLN A 268 2.87 -9.09 -15.08
C GLN A 268 4.10 -9.53 -15.90
N PHE A 269 4.13 -10.77 -16.39
CA PHE A 269 5.18 -11.26 -17.31
C PHE A 269 4.97 -10.82 -18.76
N HIS A 270 3.73 -10.55 -19.17
CA HIS A 270 3.41 -10.08 -20.52
C HIS A 270 4.06 -8.73 -20.82
N VAL A 271 4.19 -7.84 -19.81
CA VAL A 271 4.86 -6.53 -19.96
C VAL A 271 6.39 -6.68 -20.10
N VAL A 272 6.99 -7.67 -19.44
CA VAL A 272 8.44 -7.97 -19.61
C VAL A 272 8.71 -8.52 -21.02
N LEU A 273 7.79 -9.32 -21.57
CA LEU A 273 7.86 -9.82 -22.95
C LEU A 273 7.58 -8.72 -24.01
N LEU A 274 6.64 -7.80 -23.76
CA LEU A 274 6.32 -6.69 -24.66
C LEU A 274 7.41 -5.59 -24.70
N GLY A 275 8.24 -5.47 -23.67
CA GLY A 275 9.39 -4.57 -23.65
C GLY A 275 10.64 -5.12 -24.34
N LEU A 276 10.59 -6.36 -24.85
CA LEU A 276 11.69 -7.09 -25.51
C LEU A 276 11.40 -7.41 -26.98
N THR A 277 10.34 -6.82 -27.56
CA THR A 277 10.04 -6.82 -29.00
C THR A 277 10.05 -5.40 -29.52
#